data_AF-A0A094H2A3-F1
#
_entry.id   AF-A0A094H2A3-F1
#
_cell.length_a   1.000
_cell.length_b   1.000
_cell.length_c   1.000
_cell.angle_alpha   90.00
_cell.angle_beta   90.00
_cell.angle_gamma   90.00
#
_symmetry.space_group_name_H-M   'P 1'
#
loop_
_entity.id
_entity.type
_entity.pdbx_description
1 polymer ?
#
loop_
_entity_poly.entity_id
_entity_poly.type
_entity_poly.pdbx_seq_one_letter_code
_entity_poly.pdbx_strand_id
1 'polypeptide(L)'
;MLFVISATAHTTLTPTHTTALEIAEKLNNRSYTDYGNIESKLDSSSHLAVELIHVRLLLSVLIDLHRICGEEEGSTWEPKSPQEIANRIFCTAYMGMEKNSSPETRKRAADLAKVIGANHLDFDIDPVYDAQVKLLTSTTGFEPKFKMYGGTKVSNLALQNIQARLRMVNAYTLAQLLPQINGRREGAPGSLLVLGSANVDEQIRGYYTKYDCSSADINPIGGISKTDLKSFILWASKKENFGLGLLQKFLDAPPTAELEPLTEDYVQGMTYNELSVYGRMRKIDKLGVYGMWEKLLHVWGDTLSPQQIYEKVRFFSWNYAINRHKMTTVTPAYHMEAYGVDDNRFDMRPFLYPSFEWAYKKIERSIKQMGAAGTRAARAEDKDT
;
A
#
# COMPACT_ATOMS: atom_id res chain seq x y z
N MET A 1 15.95 -1.85 -13.34
CA MET A 1 14.67 -1.15 -13.48
C MET A 1 14.69 0.07 -12.59
N LEU A 2 13.86 1.03 -12.90
CA LEU A 2 13.89 2.41 -12.45
C LEU A 2 12.47 2.69 -11.92
N PHE A 3 12.28 3.32 -10.76
CA PHE A 3 10.96 3.31 -10.07
C PHE A 3 10.47 4.73 -9.73
N VAL A 4 9.16 4.99 -9.87
CA VAL A 4 8.47 6.16 -9.29
C VAL A 4 7.56 5.72 -8.16
N ILE A 5 7.71 6.32 -6.99
CA ILE A 5 6.66 6.28 -5.95
C ILE A 5 5.86 7.57 -5.99
N SER A 6 4.57 7.43 -6.27
CA SER A 6 3.60 8.49 -6.04
C SER A 6 2.96 8.29 -4.66
N ALA A 7 3.23 9.18 -3.73
CA ALA A 7 2.50 9.22 -2.48
C ALA A 7 1.22 10.05 -2.67
N THR A 8 0.06 9.39 -2.68
CA THR A 8 -1.20 10.09 -2.38
C THR A 8 -1.27 10.33 -0.87
N ALA A 9 -1.90 11.44 -0.47
CA ALA A 9 -2.20 11.84 0.91
C ALA A 9 -2.88 10.76 1.80
N HIS A 10 -3.34 9.64 1.24
CA HIS A 10 -3.92 8.51 1.98
C HIS A 10 -2.91 7.44 2.40
N THR A 11 -1.79 7.36 1.68
CA THR A 11 -0.71 6.42 1.94
C THR A 11 0.44 7.20 2.54
N THR A 12 0.50 7.21 3.87
CA THR A 12 1.76 7.41 4.58
C THR A 12 2.82 6.58 3.86
N LEU A 13 3.87 7.23 3.35
CA LEU A 13 4.98 6.57 2.66
C LEU A 13 5.44 5.37 3.50
N THR A 14 5.07 4.17 3.08
CA THR A 14 5.50 2.94 3.72
C THR A 14 6.93 2.67 3.26
N PRO A 15 7.94 2.59 4.13
CA PRO A 15 9.37 2.35 3.86
C PRO A 15 9.70 0.98 3.26
N THR A 16 8.70 0.16 2.96
CA THR A 16 8.84 -1.19 2.38
C THR A 16 9.48 -1.23 1.00
N HIS A 17 9.71 -0.07 0.37
CA HIS A 17 10.28 0.02 -0.97
C HIS A 17 11.82 -0.15 -1.02
N THR A 18 12.48 -0.30 0.13
CA THR A 18 13.97 -0.36 0.25
C THR A 18 14.55 -1.78 0.13
N THR A 19 13.74 -2.84 0.18
CA THR A 19 14.25 -4.21 0.42
C THR A 19 14.90 -4.90 -0.77
N ALA A 20 14.70 -4.46 -2.02
CA ALA A 20 15.38 -5.09 -3.15
C ALA A 20 16.90 -4.80 -3.17
N LEU A 21 17.34 -3.67 -2.59
CA LEU A 21 18.74 -3.21 -2.62
C LEU A 21 19.52 -3.61 -1.35
N GLU A 22 18.89 -3.60 -0.18
CA GLU A 22 19.56 -4.04 1.06
C GLU A 22 19.62 -5.56 1.24
N ILE A 23 18.80 -6.34 0.52
CA ILE A 23 19.02 -7.80 0.43
C ILE A 23 20.36 -8.06 -0.29
N ALA A 24 20.72 -7.26 -1.30
CA ALA A 24 22.03 -7.38 -1.95
C ALA A 24 23.17 -6.98 -0.99
N GLU A 25 23.00 -5.94 -0.17
CA GLU A 25 24.02 -5.49 0.78
C GLU A 25 24.15 -6.41 2.02
N LYS A 26 23.04 -6.96 2.55
CA LYS A 26 23.09 -7.95 3.64
C LYS A 26 23.56 -9.34 3.17
N LEU A 27 23.34 -9.70 1.90
CA LEU A 27 24.01 -10.86 1.29
C LEU A 27 25.51 -10.59 1.10
N ASN A 28 25.95 -9.34 0.93
CA ASN A 28 27.36 -8.95 0.81
C ASN A 28 28.08 -8.83 2.18
N ASN A 29 27.38 -8.38 3.24
CA ASN A 29 27.98 -8.14 4.55
C ASN A 29 27.77 -9.27 5.57
N ARG A 30 26.81 -10.20 5.40
CA ARG A 30 26.66 -11.39 6.27
C ARG A 30 27.44 -12.61 5.80
N SER A 31 27.97 -12.60 4.59
CA SER A 31 28.79 -13.71 4.06
C SER A 31 30.24 -13.68 4.56
N TYR A 32 30.65 -12.65 5.33
CA TYR A 32 32.01 -12.52 5.85
C TYR A 32 32.21 -12.96 7.31
N THR A 33 31.18 -13.36 8.05
CA THR A 33 31.36 -13.67 9.50
C THR A 33 30.62 -14.88 10.06
N ASP A 34 29.71 -15.54 9.32
CA ASP A 34 29.01 -16.74 9.81
C ASP A 34 29.16 -17.93 8.84
N TYR A 35 30.38 -18.47 8.75
CA TYR A 35 30.60 -19.88 8.45
C TYR A 35 31.60 -20.46 9.45
N GLY A 36 31.18 -20.48 10.72
CA GLY A 36 31.79 -21.33 11.73
C GLY A 36 31.39 -22.78 11.51
N ASN A 37 32.38 -23.65 11.34
CA ASN A 37 32.34 -25.11 11.45
C ASN A 37 31.46 -25.88 10.44
N ILE A 38 31.99 -26.07 9.23
CA ILE A 38 31.90 -27.36 8.54
C ILE A 38 33.32 -27.75 8.10
N GLU A 39 34.16 -28.18 9.05
CA GLU A 39 35.28 -29.06 8.72
C GLU A 39 34.72 -30.45 8.41
N SER A 40 34.62 -30.79 7.12
CA SER A 40 35.04 -32.10 6.62
C SER A 40 34.88 -32.18 5.09
N LYS A 41 36.03 -32.14 4.40
CA LYS A 41 36.24 -32.64 3.03
C LYS A 41 35.30 -32.09 1.95
N LEU A 42 35.55 -30.86 1.52
CA LEU A 42 35.27 -30.44 0.14
C LEU A 42 36.52 -29.82 -0.47
N ASP A 43 36.90 -30.41 -1.61
CA ASP A 43 38.11 -30.18 -2.40
C ASP A 43 38.35 -28.70 -2.69
N SER A 44 39.63 -28.27 -2.76
CA SER A 44 40.03 -26.87 -3.03
C SER A 44 39.44 -26.28 -4.33
N SER A 45 39.02 -27.13 -5.26
CA SER A 45 38.34 -26.76 -6.51
C SER A 45 36.91 -26.23 -6.29
N SER A 46 36.25 -26.64 -5.19
CA SER A 46 34.87 -26.29 -4.82
C SER A 46 34.77 -24.86 -4.28
N HIS A 47 35.74 -24.47 -3.45
CA HIS A 47 35.85 -23.10 -2.93
C HIS A 47 36.12 -22.10 -4.06
N LEU A 48 37.04 -22.44 -4.96
CA LEU A 48 37.32 -21.62 -6.15
C LEU A 48 36.09 -21.50 -7.05
N ALA A 49 35.29 -22.56 -7.20
CA ALA A 49 34.05 -22.53 -7.98
C ALA A 49 32.97 -21.64 -7.33
N VAL A 50 32.80 -21.68 -6.00
CA VAL A 50 31.86 -20.82 -5.27
C VAL A 50 32.30 -19.36 -5.29
N GLU A 51 33.59 -19.06 -5.13
CA GLU A 51 34.13 -17.71 -5.29
C GLU A 51 33.99 -17.21 -6.73
N LEU A 52 34.28 -18.05 -7.74
CA LEU A 52 34.08 -17.70 -9.15
C LEU A 52 32.60 -17.46 -9.48
N ILE A 53 31.68 -18.20 -8.87
CA ILE A 53 30.23 -17.98 -9.01
C ILE A 53 29.83 -16.66 -8.35
N HIS A 54 30.33 -16.35 -7.14
CA HIS A 54 30.06 -15.07 -6.47
C HIS A 54 30.62 -13.88 -7.24
N VAL A 55 31.86 -13.97 -7.74
CA VAL A 55 32.50 -12.92 -8.56
C VAL A 55 31.77 -12.75 -9.89
N ARG A 56 31.34 -13.84 -10.54
CA ARG A 56 30.52 -13.78 -11.77
C ARG A 56 29.14 -13.18 -11.51
N LEU A 57 28.51 -13.50 -10.39
CA LEU A 57 27.23 -12.92 -9.99
C LEU A 57 27.38 -11.42 -9.72
N LEU A 58 28.41 -11.00 -8.99
CA LEU A 58 28.73 -9.60 -8.74
C LEU A 58 28.99 -8.82 -10.04
N LEU A 59 29.75 -9.40 -10.97
CA LEU A 59 30.01 -8.78 -12.27
C LEU A 59 28.72 -8.65 -13.09
N SER A 60 27.87 -9.68 -13.09
CA SER A 60 26.58 -9.63 -13.79
C SER A 60 25.63 -8.57 -13.22
N VAL A 61 25.61 -8.40 -11.89
CA VAL A 61 24.82 -7.37 -11.21
C VAL A 61 25.33 -5.97 -11.54
N LEU A 62 26.65 -5.78 -11.60
CA LEU A 62 27.24 -4.49 -11.95
C LEU A 62 26.95 -4.10 -13.41
N ILE A 63 27.06 -5.06 -14.34
CA ILE A 63 26.68 -4.86 -15.75
C ILE A 63 25.20 -4.47 -15.86
N ASP A 64 24.32 -5.16 -15.13
CA ASP A 64 22.90 -4.83 -15.10
C ASP A 64 22.65 -3.45 -14.50
N LEU A 65 23.32 -3.10 -13.42
CA LEU A 65 23.23 -1.79 -12.79
C LEU A 65 23.65 -0.68 -13.76
N HIS A 66 24.79 -0.83 -14.43
CA HIS A 66 25.27 0.11 -15.46
C HIS A 66 24.24 0.30 -16.56
N ARG A 67 23.70 -0.80 -17.10
CA ARG A 67 22.65 -0.78 -18.13
C ARG A 67 21.38 -0.08 -17.63
N ILE A 68 20.95 -0.36 -16.41
CA ILE A 68 19.75 0.23 -15.80
C ILE A 68 19.93 1.74 -15.59
N CYS A 69 21.10 2.15 -15.09
CA CYS A 69 21.47 3.54 -14.89
C CYS A 69 21.74 4.29 -16.21
N GLY A 70 21.84 3.58 -17.33
CA GLY A 70 22.13 4.18 -18.62
C GLY A 70 23.59 4.64 -18.78
N GLU A 71 24.51 3.97 -18.09
CA GLU A 71 25.94 4.23 -18.20
C GLU A 71 26.46 3.99 -19.62
N GLU A 72 27.63 4.58 -19.92
CA GLU A 72 28.36 4.32 -21.14
C GLU A 72 28.95 2.90 -21.14
N GLU A 73 29.12 2.33 -22.33
CA GLU A 73 29.77 1.04 -22.49
C GLU A 73 31.24 1.16 -22.06
N GLY A 74 31.67 0.30 -21.14
CA GLY A 74 33.00 0.40 -20.52
C GLY A 74 33.10 1.38 -19.36
N SER A 75 31.98 1.91 -18.85
CA SER A 75 31.97 2.68 -17.60
C SER A 75 32.66 1.92 -16.47
N THR A 76 33.54 2.61 -15.76
CA THR A 76 34.21 2.10 -14.55
C THR A 76 33.52 2.58 -13.28
N TRP A 77 32.29 3.09 -13.38
CA TRP A 77 31.55 3.57 -12.22
C TRP A 77 31.24 2.42 -11.26
N GLU A 78 31.67 2.54 -10.02
CA GLU A 78 31.30 1.63 -8.94
C GLU A 78 30.57 2.42 -7.85
N PRO A 79 29.35 2.01 -7.45
CA PRO A 79 28.60 2.72 -6.44
C PRO A 79 29.31 2.62 -5.09
N LYS A 80 29.56 3.76 -4.44
CA LYS A 80 30.23 3.80 -3.13
C LYS A 80 29.27 3.61 -1.97
N SER A 81 27.97 3.75 -2.23
CA SER A 81 26.91 3.61 -1.24
C SER A 81 25.59 3.17 -1.89
N PRO A 82 24.67 2.53 -1.13
CA PRO A 82 23.32 2.25 -1.60
C PRO A 82 22.57 3.51 -2.06
N GLN A 83 22.86 4.65 -1.45
CA GLN A 83 22.25 5.94 -1.76
C GLN A 83 22.60 6.42 -3.18
N GLU A 84 23.83 6.19 -3.66
CA GLU A 84 24.22 6.52 -5.03
C GLU A 84 23.41 5.71 -6.06
N ILE A 85 23.14 4.43 -5.75
CA ILE A 85 22.29 3.58 -6.58
C ILE A 85 20.85 4.10 -6.53
N ALA A 86 20.31 4.32 -5.32
CA ALA A 86 18.95 4.79 -5.12
C ALA A 86 18.69 6.12 -5.85
N ASN A 87 19.64 7.06 -5.83
CA ASN A 87 19.49 8.33 -6.51
C ASN A 87 19.26 8.17 -8.02
N ARG A 88 19.94 7.19 -8.61
CA ARG A 88 19.85 6.92 -10.04
C ARG A 88 18.62 6.12 -10.40
N ILE A 89 18.18 5.18 -9.57
CA ILE A 89 17.12 4.22 -9.93
C ILE A 89 15.78 4.43 -9.23
N PHE A 90 15.72 5.30 -8.23
CA PHE A 90 14.56 5.45 -7.36
C PHE A 90 14.15 6.93 -7.28
N CYS A 91 13.07 7.24 -7.97
CA CYS A 91 12.43 8.55 -7.97
C CYS A 91 11.22 8.53 -7.02
N THR A 92 11.10 9.58 -6.22
CA THR A 92 9.96 9.78 -5.32
C THR A 92 9.33 11.12 -5.65
N ALA A 93 8.00 11.19 -5.62
CA ALA A 93 7.27 12.43 -5.85
C ALA A 93 6.26 12.67 -4.73
N TYR A 94 6.41 13.79 -4.04
CA TYR A 94 5.38 14.32 -3.16
C TYR A 94 4.48 15.27 -3.96
N MET A 95 3.19 14.94 -4.05
CA MET A 95 2.21 15.70 -4.82
C MET A 95 1.19 16.32 -3.87
N GLY A 96 1.56 17.48 -3.33
CA GLY A 96 0.81 18.21 -2.32
C GLY A 96 -0.43 18.91 -2.86
N MET A 97 -1.30 19.31 -1.94
CA MET A 97 -2.30 20.36 -2.15
C MET A 97 -2.05 21.44 -1.11
N GLU A 98 -1.78 22.68 -1.49
CA GLU A 98 -1.29 23.73 -0.59
C GLU A 98 -2.18 23.91 0.66
N LYS A 99 -3.51 23.81 0.47
CA LYS A 99 -4.50 24.02 1.53
C LYS A 99 -4.86 22.76 2.33
N ASN A 100 -4.58 21.57 1.79
CA ASN A 100 -5.05 20.31 2.37
C ASN A 100 -3.92 19.45 2.91
N SER A 101 -2.73 19.54 2.33
CA SER A 101 -1.56 18.74 2.72
C SER A 101 -0.83 19.36 3.91
N SER A 102 -0.48 18.53 4.89
CA SER A 102 0.23 19.04 6.08
C SER A 102 1.72 19.26 5.80
N PRO A 103 2.33 20.34 6.35
CA PRO A 103 3.77 20.55 6.28
C PRO A 103 4.57 19.37 6.84
N GLU A 104 4.02 18.67 7.83
CA GLU A 104 4.64 17.52 8.48
C GLU A 104 4.72 16.31 7.54
N THR A 105 3.67 16.02 6.76
CA THR A 105 3.71 14.91 5.78
C THR A 105 4.68 15.21 4.65
N ARG A 106 4.67 16.44 4.13
CA ARG A 106 5.61 16.91 3.10
C ARG A 106 7.06 16.79 3.56
N LYS A 107 7.35 17.28 4.77
CA LYS A 107 8.69 17.19 5.37
C LYS A 107 9.12 15.75 5.62
N ARG A 108 8.25 14.90 6.17
CA ARG A 108 8.56 13.47 6.39
C ARG A 108 8.93 12.76 5.08
N ALA A 109 8.22 13.07 3.99
CA ALA A 109 8.52 12.52 2.68
C ALA A 109 9.92 12.90 2.19
N ALA A 110 10.25 14.19 2.24
CA ALA A 110 11.55 14.71 1.85
C ALA A 110 12.68 14.16 2.73
N ASP A 111 12.49 14.10 4.05
CA ASP A 111 13.46 13.56 5.01
C ASP A 111 13.75 12.07 4.73
N LEU A 112 12.72 11.26 4.47
CA LEU A 112 12.86 9.85 4.12
C LEU A 112 13.60 9.65 2.79
N ALA A 113 13.19 10.41 1.76
CA ALA A 113 13.82 10.36 0.44
C ALA A 113 15.32 10.71 0.52
N LYS A 114 15.66 11.73 1.31
CA LYS A 114 17.05 12.13 1.56
C LYS A 114 17.89 11.03 2.21
N VAL A 115 17.35 10.34 3.21
CA VAL A 115 18.09 9.26 3.91
C VAL A 115 18.26 8.02 3.03
N ILE A 116 17.28 7.71 2.20
CA ILE A 116 17.38 6.62 1.20
C ILE A 116 18.30 7.01 0.04
N GLY A 117 18.50 8.31 -0.21
CA GLY A 117 19.24 8.82 -1.37
C GLY A 117 18.39 8.91 -2.63
N ALA A 118 17.07 8.83 -2.54
CA ALA A 118 16.17 8.90 -3.69
C ALA A 118 16.24 10.25 -4.43
N ASN A 119 16.00 10.25 -5.74
CA ASN A 119 15.73 11.48 -6.47
C ASN A 119 14.30 11.97 -6.11
N HIS A 120 14.20 13.06 -5.36
CA HIS A 120 12.94 13.54 -4.80
C HIS A 120 12.41 14.77 -5.53
N LEU A 121 11.17 14.67 -6.01
CA LEU A 121 10.38 15.80 -6.46
C LEU A 121 9.32 16.17 -5.43
N ASP A 122 9.08 17.47 -5.32
CA ASP A 122 8.07 18.03 -4.44
C ASP A 122 7.36 19.19 -5.15
N PHE A 123 6.06 19.04 -5.39
CA PHE A 123 5.24 20.05 -6.07
C PHE A 123 3.76 19.94 -5.69
N ASP A 124 3.04 21.04 -5.93
CA ASP A 124 1.61 21.15 -5.62
C ASP A 124 0.76 20.93 -6.88
N ILE A 125 -0.36 20.20 -6.72
CA ILE A 125 -1.27 19.89 -7.83
C ILE A 125 -2.45 20.88 -7.95
N ASP A 126 -2.52 21.89 -7.08
CA ASP A 126 -3.59 22.90 -7.07
C ASP A 126 -3.89 23.49 -8.46
N PRO A 127 -2.89 23.88 -9.29
CA PRO A 127 -3.19 24.48 -10.60
C PRO A 127 -3.95 23.55 -11.55
N VAL A 128 -3.57 22.26 -11.59
CA VAL A 128 -4.22 21.26 -12.46
C VAL A 128 -5.55 20.79 -11.88
N TYR A 129 -5.68 20.76 -10.56
CA TYR A 129 -6.93 20.48 -9.86
C TYR A 129 -7.96 21.57 -10.11
N ASP A 130 -7.59 22.84 -9.92
CA ASP A 130 -8.47 23.99 -10.11
C ASP A 130 -8.91 24.11 -11.57
N ALA A 131 -8.00 23.86 -12.52
CA ALA A 131 -8.33 23.82 -13.94
C ALA A 131 -9.40 22.74 -14.25
N GLN A 132 -9.26 21.55 -13.67
CA GLN A 132 -10.21 20.45 -13.86
C GLN A 132 -11.59 20.76 -13.23
N VAL A 133 -11.62 21.34 -12.04
CA VAL A 133 -12.87 21.75 -11.37
C VAL A 133 -13.53 22.89 -12.14
N LYS A 134 -12.77 23.89 -12.58
CA LYS A 134 -13.27 25.01 -13.40
C LYS A 134 -13.87 24.53 -14.71
N LEU A 135 -13.20 23.59 -15.39
CA LEU A 135 -13.72 22.98 -16.61
C LEU A 135 -15.09 22.34 -16.34
N LEU A 136 -15.19 21.49 -15.31
CA LEU A 136 -16.45 20.85 -14.91
C LEU A 136 -17.57 21.86 -14.65
N THR A 137 -17.28 22.91 -13.86
CA THR A 137 -18.25 23.97 -13.56
C THR A 137 -18.68 24.71 -14.82
N SER A 138 -17.73 25.07 -15.71
CA SER A 138 -18.04 25.80 -16.94
C SER A 138 -18.86 24.99 -17.94
N THR A 139 -18.67 23.66 -17.99
CA THR A 139 -19.37 22.77 -18.91
C THR A 139 -20.77 22.39 -18.40
N THR A 140 -20.95 22.23 -17.09
CA THR A 140 -22.19 21.70 -16.51
C THR A 140 -23.07 22.75 -15.83
N GLY A 141 -22.52 23.92 -15.52
CA GLY A 141 -23.16 24.93 -14.68
C GLY A 141 -23.25 24.56 -13.19
N PHE A 142 -22.74 23.37 -12.80
CA PHE A 142 -22.77 22.88 -11.43
C PHE A 142 -21.41 23.09 -10.75
N GLU A 143 -21.40 23.82 -9.63
CA GLU A 143 -20.21 24.04 -8.82
C GLU A 143 -20.12 23.01 -7.68
N PRO A 144 -19.27 21.96 -7.78
CA PRO A 144 -19.08 21.02 -6.69
C PRO A 144 -18.36 21.67 -5.51
N LYS A 145 -18.83 21.42 -4.30
CA LYS A 145 -18.20 21.89 -3.04
C LYS A 145 -17.83 20.70 -2.16
N PHE A 146 -16.79 20.85 -1.35
CA PHE A 146 -16.51 19.89 -0.27
C PHE A 146 -17.63 19.94 0.77
N LYS A 147 -17.82 18.84 1.50
CA LYS A 147 -18.89 18.70 2.51
C LYS A 147 -18.84 19.81 3.56
N MET A 148 -17.65 20.16 4.04
CA MET A 148 -17.47 21.23 5.03
C MET A 148 -17.86 22.62 4.51
N TYR A 149 -17.87 22.81 3.19
CA TYR A 149 -18.30 24.05 2.52
C TYR A 149 -19.74 23.93 2.00
N GLY A 150 -20.55 23.06 2.60
CA GLY A 150 -21.97 22.87 2.25
C GLY A 150 -22.23 21.95 1.06
N GLY A 151 -21.22 21.22 0.57
CA GLY A 151 -21.37 20.27 -0.52
C GLY A 151 -22.07 18.96 -0.15
N THR A 152 -22.53 18.23 -1.16
CA THR A 152 -23.14 16.90 -0.98
C THR A 152 -22.07 15.82 -0.76
N LYS A 153 -22.47 14.63 -0.26
CA LYS A 153 -21.58 13.45 -0.20
C LYS A 153 -20.97 13.10 -1.56
N VAL A 154 -21.76 13.25 -2.63
CA VAL A 154 -21.32 12.96 -4.01
C VAL A 154 -20.28 13.98 -4.47
N SER A 155 -20.54 15.28 -4.25
CA SER A 155 -19.59 16.35 -4.57
C SER A 155 -18.27 16.18 -3.79
N ASN A 156 -18.34 15.86 -2.50
CA ASN A 156 -17.17 15.60 -1.67
C ASN A 156 -16.30 14.47 -2.24
N LEU A 157 -16.91 13.32 -2.53
CA LEU A 157 -16.21 12.18 -3.13
C LEU A 157 -15.66 12.51 -4.52
N ALA A 158 -16.40 13.26 -5.35
CA ALA A 158 -15.94 13.65 -6.67
C ALA A 158 -14.67 14.51 -6.61
N LEU A 159 -14.65 15.51 -5.73
CA LEU A 159 -13.48 16.39 -5.55
C LEU A 159 -12.25 15.63 -5.01
N GLN A 160 -12.44 14.71 -4.06
CA GLN A 160 -11.37 13.82 -3.60
C GLN A 160 -10.85 12.92 -4.73
N ASN A 161 -11.75 12.33 -5.52
CA ASN A 161 -11.38 11.46 -6.64
C ASN A 161 -10.60 12.22 -7.73
N ILE A 162 -10.92 13.49 -8.01
CA ILE A 162 -10.16 14.31 -8.97
C ILE A 162 -8.72 14.46 -8.49
N GLN A 163 -8.51 14.86 -7.22
CA GLN A 163 -7.17 14.96 -6.64
C GLN A 163 -6.40 13.63 -6.72
N ALA A 164 -7.06 12.51 -6.41
CA ALA A 164 -6.43 11.19 -6.42
C ALA A 164 -6.01 10.75 -7.84
N ARG A 165 -6.84 11.01 -8.86
CA ARG A 165 -6.57 10.65 -10.26
C ARG A 165 -5.53 11.55 -10.91
N LEU A 166 -5.51 12.85 -10.61
CA LEU A 166 -4.49 13.76 -11.14
C LEU A 166 -3.08 13.36 -10.69
N ARG A 167 -2.93 12.86 -9.47
CA ARG A 167 -1.65 12.30 -9.00
C ARG A 167 -1.20 11.08 -9.81
N MET A 168 -2.13 10.23 -10.25
CA MET A 168 -1.81 9.10 -11.12
C MET A 168 -1.33 9.59 -12.49
N VAL A 169 -2.03 10.56 -13.09
CA VAL A 169 -1.61 11.17 -14.37
C VAL A 169 -0.19 11.73 -14.24
N ASN A 170 0.07 12.52 -13.21
CA ASN A 170 1.39 13.08 -12.96
C ASN A 170 2.45 12.00 -12.73
N ALA A 171 2.15 10.94 -11.97
CA ALA A 171 3.08 9.84 -11.72
C ALA A 171 3.55 9.17 -13.01
N TYR A 172 2.62 8.89 -13.93
CA TYR A 172 2.93 8.28 -15.23
C TYR A 172 3.66 9.23 -16.17
N THR A 173 3.29 10.52 -16.21
CA THR A 173 4.03 11.53 -16.96
C THR A 173 5.48 11.66 -16.47
N LEU A 174 5.68 11.69 -15.15
CA LEU A 174 7.00 11.68 -14.54
C LEU A 174 7.75 10.39 -14.87
N ALA A 175 7.11 9.23 -14.77
CA ALA A 175 7.74 7.96 -15.10
C ALA A 175 8.24 7.91 -16.55
N GLN A 176 7.52 8.53 -17.47
CA GLN A 176 7.90 8.60 -18.87
C GLN A 176 9.04 9.58 -19.14
N LEU A 177 9.07 10.73 -18.46
CA LEU A 177 9.97 11.85 -18.79
C LEU A 177 11.19 12.00 -17.87
N LEU A 178 11.10 11.58 -16.62
CA LEU A 178 12.17 11.77 -15.64
C LEU A 178 13.53 11.21 -16.06
N PRO A 179 13.64 10.02 -16.68
CA PRO A 179 14.92 9.53 -17.14
C PRO A 179 15.59 10.50 -18.13
N GLN A 180 14.82 11.07 -19.06
CA GLN A 180 15.32 12.07 -20.01
C GLN A 180 15.70 13.39 -19.29
N ILE A 181 14.85 13.88 -18.38
CA ILE A 181 15.10 15.10 -17.60
C ILE A 181 16.39 14.97 -16.77
N ASN A 182 16.64 13.78 -16.23
CA ASN A 182 17.83 13.47 -15.42
C ASN A 182 19.08 13.18 -16.26
N GLY A 183 19.07 13.50 -17.56
CA GLY A 183 20.25 13.42 -18.41
C GLY A 183 20.60 12.01 -18.87
N ARG A 184 19.63 11.08 -18.90
CA ARG A 184 19.86 9.75 -19.50
C ARG A 184 20.30 9.92 -20.94
N ARG A 185 21.41 9.26 -21.30
CA ARG A 185 22.07 9.41 -22.59
C ARG A 185 21.18 9.05 -23.78
N GLU A 186 21.42 9.72 -24.89
CA GLU A 186 20.82 9.39 -26.18
C GLU A 186 21.19 7.95 -26.59
N GLY A 187 20.23 7.22 -27.16
CA GLY A 187 20.40 5.79 -27.47
C GLY A 187 20.24 4.82 -26.30
N ALA A 188 20.00 5.29 -25.07
CA ALA A 188 19.58 4.47 -23.92
C ALA A 188 18.11 4.75 -23.55
N PRO A 189 17.13 4.37 -24.40
CA PRO A 189 15.73 4.64 -24.12
C PRO A 189 15.29 3.93 -22.83
N GLY A 190 14.46 4.58 -22.02
CA GLY A 190 13.86 3.92 -20.87
C GLY A 190 12.95 4.84 -20.08
N SER A 191 11.89 4.25 -19.55
CA SER A 191 10.97 4.85 -18.58
C SER A 191 11.22 4.28 -17.18
N LEU A 192 10.60 4.92 -16.19
CA LEU A 192 10.44 4.36 -14.86
C LEU A 192 9.19 3.45 -14.83
N LEU A 193 9.18 2.45 -13.95
CA LEU A 193 7.99 1.74 -13.53
C LEU A 193 7.33 2.50 -12.39
N VAL A 194 6.02 2.72 -12.47
CA VAL A 194 5.24 3.30 -11.38
C VAL A 194 4.96 2.22 -10.35
N LEU A 195 5.28 2.52 -9.07
CA LEU A 195 5.02 1.64 -7.94
C LEU A 195 3.72 2.03 -7.24
N GLY A 196 2.83 1.04 -7.07
CA GLY A 196 1.64 1.16 -6.23
C GLY A 196 1.96 0.94 -4.75
N SER A 197 1.08 1.43 -3.89
CA SER A 197 1.24 1.39 -2.42
C SER A 197 -0.03 0.96 -1.67
N ALA A 198 -1.03 0.41 -2.37
CA ALA A 198 -2.21 -0.14 -1.73
C ALA A 198 -1.86 -1.45 -0.98
N ASN A 199 -2.34 -1.63 0.24
CA ASN A 199 -2.16 -2.91 0.98
C ASN A 199 -3.36 -3.85 0.81
N VAL A 200 -3.24 -5.09 1.29
CA VAL A 200 -4.27 -6.11 1.09
C VAL A 200 -5.60 -5.76 1.78
N ASP A 201 -5.54 -5.06 2.93
CA ASP A 201 -6.71 -4.71 3.74
C ASP A 201 -7.51 -3.54 3.12
N GLU A 202 -6.81 -2.58 2.50
CA GLU A 202 -7.45 -1.53 1.69
C GLU A 202 -8.10 -2.12 0.43
N GLN A 203 -7.42 -3.06 -0.22
CA GLN A 203 -7.91 -3.72 -1.43
C GLN A 203 -9.15 -4.58 -1.17
N ILE A 204 -9.17 -5.38 -0.10
CA ILE A 204 -10.34 -6.22 0.23
C ILE A 204 -11.57 -5.39 0.55
N ARG A 205 -11.40 -4.25 1.22
CA ARG A 205 -12.48 -3.29 1.46
C ARG A 205 -12.88 -2.55 0.18
N GLY A 206 -11.94 -2.40 -0.76
CA GLY A 206 -12.06 -1.53 -1.92
C GLY A 206 -11.96 -0.06 -1.56
N TYR A 207 -11.19 0.24 -0.51
CA TYR A 207 -10.98 1.58 0.02
C TYR A 207 -9.82 2.29 -0.71
N TYR A 208 -10.07 2.62 -1.97
CA TYR A 208 -9.20 3.44 -2.81
C TYR A 208 -10.01 3.99 -3.99
N THR A 209 -9.49 5.01 -4.68
CA THR A 209 -10.15 5.56 -5.87
C THR A 209 -9.76 4.74 -7.08
N LYS A 210 -10.75 4.23 -7.82
CA LYS A 210 -10.45 3.50 -9.06
C LYS A 210 -9.69 4.43 -10.03
N TYR A 211 -8.51 4.01 -10.46
CA TYR A 211 -7.55 4.76 -11.29
C TYR A 211 -6.89 5.97 -10.62
N ASP A 212 -6.71 5.95 -9.29
CA ASP A 212 -5.70 6.78 -8.63
C ASP A 212 -4.32 6.08 -8.61
N CYS A 213 -3.41 6.51 -7.72
CA CYS A 213 -2.08 5.90 -7.58
C CYS A 213 -2.09 4.46 -7.04
N SER A 214 -3.26 3.89 -6.70
CA SER A 214 -3.43 2.45 -6.53
C SER A 214 -3.35 1.68 -7.86
N SER A 215 -3.55 2.36 -8.99
CA SER A 215 -3.29 1.89 -10.36
C SER A 215 -1.89 2.31 -10.78
N ALA A 216 -1.01 1.33 -10.86
CA ALA A 216 0.42 1.46 -11.13
C ALA A 216 0.86 0.24 -11.96
N ASP A 217 2.15 0.12 -12.26
CA ASP A 217 2.65 -0.99 -13.07
C ASP A 217 2.80 -2.27 -12.21
N ILE A 218 3.35 -2.10 -11.00
CA ILE A 218 3.50 -3.18 -10.01
C ILE A 218 3.30 -2.62 -8.59
N ASN A 219 2.83 -3.48 -7.68
CA ASN A 219 2.63 -3.12 -6.28
C ASN A 219 3.38 -4.10 -5.34
N PRO A 220 4.53 -3.71 -4.76
CA PRO A 220 5.32 -4.59 -3.91
C PRO A 220 4.65 -4.93 -2.57
N ILE A 221 3.68 -4.13 -2.12
CA ILE A 221 3.02 -4.30 -0.82
C ILE A 221 1.55 -4.73 -0.91
N GLY A 222 1.05 -4.96 -2.13
CA GLY A 222 -0.36 -5.28 -2.34
C GLY A 222 -0.81 -6.59 -1.71
N GLY A 223 0.12 -7.51 -1.42
CA GLY A 223 -0.16 -8.76 -0.71
C GLY A 223 0.08 -8.72 0.80
N ILE A 224 0.37 -7.56 1.42
CA ILE A 224 0.78 -7.46 2.82
C ILE A 224 -0.31 -6.78 3.65
N SER A 225 -0.56 -7.27 4.88
CA SER A 225 -1.49 -6.66 5.84
C SER A 225 -0.98 -5.31 6.37
N LYS A 226 -1.89 -4.41 6.76
CA LYS A 226 -1.51 -3.13 7.37
C LYS A 226 -0.76 -3.33 8.68
N THR A 227 -1.12 -4.36 9.43
CA THR A 227 -0.48 -4.71 10.71
C THR A 227 0.97 -5.17 10.50
N ASP A 228 1.22 -5.99 9.48
CA ASP A 228 2.58 -6.41 9.14
C ASP A 228 3.39 -5.27 8.53
N LEU A 229 2.77 -4.36 7.77
CA LEU A 229 3.44 -3.14 7.30
C LEU A 229 3.93 -2.27 8.46
N LYS A 230 3.09 -2.05 9.48
CA LYS A 230 3.51 -1.33 10.70
C LYS A 230 4.64 -2.06 11.43
N SER A 231 4.54 -3.38 11.54
CA SER A 231 5.57 -4.20 12.18
C SER A 231 6.90 -4.16 11.42
N PHE A 232 6.85 -4.18 10.09
CA PHE A 232 8.02 -4.05 9.23
C PHE A 232 8.66 -2.65 9.35
N ILE A 233 7.85 -1.59 9.40
CA ILE A 233 8.34 -0.22 9.63
C ILE A 233 9.09 -0.12 10.96
N LEU A 234 8.50 -0.67 12.02
CA LEU A 234 9.13 -0.71 13.33
C LEU A 234 10.40 -1.54 13.31
N TRP A 235 10.41 -2.66 12.60
CA TRP A 235 11.61 -3.47 12.43
C TRP A 235 12.70 -2.68 11.70
N ALA A 236 12.39 -2.01 10.60
CA ALA A 236 13.32 -1.20 9.81
C ALA A 236 13.88 0.02 10.56
N SER A 237 13.11 0.58 11.52
CA SER A 237 13.55 1.74 12.29
C SER A 237 14.70 1.43 13.27
N LYS A 238 14.86 0.17 13.66
CA LYS A 238 15.85 -0.26 14.66
C LYS A 238 17.28 -0.23 14.12
N LYS A 239 18.23 0.16 14.97
CA LYS A 239 19.66 0.35 14.63
C LYS A 239 20.33 -0.92 14.10
N GLU A 240 19.96 -2.07 14.66
CA GLU A 240 20.46 -3.38 14.25
C GLU A 240 19.92 -3.87 12.90
N ASN A 241 18.89 -3.22 12.35
CA ASN A 241 18.26 -3.60 11.09
C ASN A 241 18.67 -2.67 9.94
N PHE A 242 17.93 -1.60 9.68
CA PHE A 242 18.28 -0.57 8.69
C PHE A 242 18.69 0.75 9.35
N GLY A 243 18.49 0.90 10.67
CA GLY A 243 18.87 2.10 11.40
C GLY A 243 18.14 3.37 10.96
N LEU A 244 17.00 3.22 10.28
CA LEU A 244 16.19 4.34 9.79
C LEU A 244 15.31 4.89 10.92
N GLY A 245 15.92 5.48 11.95
CA GLY A 245 15.19 5.93 13.15
C GLY A 245 14.05 6.92 12.88
N LEU A 246 14.13 7.67 11.77
CA LEU A 246 13.06 8.57 11.32
C LEU A 246 11.72 7.85 11.04
N LEU A 247 11.75 6.54 10.77
CA LEU A 247 10.57 5.72 10.52
C LEU A 247 9.63 5.63 11.72
N GLN A 248 10.15 5.83 12.94
CA GLN A 248 9.31 5.89 14.13
C GLN A 248 8.27 7.01 14.02
N LYS A 249 8.64 8.16 13.43
CA LYS A 249 7.72 9.30 13.20
C LYS A 249 6.55 8.95 12.27
N PHE A 250 6.69 7.93 11.42
CA PHE A 250 5.60 7.47 10.54
C PHE A 250 4.62 6.57 11.29
N LEU A 251 5.08 5.84 12.31
CA LEU A 251 4.24 5.03 13.18
C LEU A 251 3.45 5.87 14.18
N ASP A 252 4.07 6.92 14.69
CA ASP A 252 3.49 7.82 15.69
C ASP A 252 2.55 8.85 15.08
N ALA A 253 2.64 9.08 13.76
CA ALA A 253 1.78 10.03 13.07
C ALA A 253 0.31 9.56 13.08
N PRO A 254 -0.65 10.46 13.37
CA PRO A 254 -2.06 10.10 13.29
C PRO A 254 -2.42 9.71 11.85
N PRO A 255 -3.27 8.69 11.64
CA PRO A 255 -3.77 8.37 10.31
C PRO A 255 -4.65 9.52 9.81
N THR A 256 -4.19 10.27 8.81
CA THR A 256 -4.97 11.33 8.19
C THR A 256 -5.14 11.04 6.70
N ALA A 257 -6.33 11.34 6.19
CA ALA A 257 -6.65 11.33 4.78
C ALA A 257 -6.62 12.79 4.30
N GLU A 258 -5.48 13.31 3.85
CA GLU A 258 -5.34 14.72 3.46
C GLU A 258 -5.97 15.03 2.08
N LEU A 259 -7.14 14.44 1.78
CA LEU A 259 -7.94 14.72 0.58
C LEU A 259 -9.14 15.63 0.83
N GLU A 260 -9.52 15.82 2.10
CA GLU A 260 -10.43 16.87 2.54
C GLU A 260 -9.74 17.70 3.62
N PRO A 261 -10.15 18.97 3.83
CA PRO A 261 -9.56 19.74 4.91
C PRO A 261 -9.84 19.07 6.25
N LEU A 262 -8.83 19.07 7.12
CA LEU A 262 -8.75 18.21 8.30
C LEU A 262 -10.00 18.31 9.18
N THR A 263 -10.63 17.17 9.45
CA THR A 263 -11.67 17.00 10.49
C THR A 263 -11.26 15.85 11.40
N GLU A 264 -11.50 15.98 12.71
CA GLU A 264 -11.00 15.05 13.73
C GLU A 264 -11.69 13.67 13.72
N ASP A 265 -12.81 13.52 13.01
CA ASP A 265 -13.75 12.39 13.15
C ASP A 265 -13.71 11.33 12.01
N TYR A 266 -12.59 11.17 11.30
CA TYR A 266 -12.54 10.19 10.21
C TYR A 266 -12.46 8.73 10.69
N VAL A 267 -13.60 8.01 10.68
CA VAL A 267 -13.67 6.58 11.01
C VAL A 267 -14.07 5.75 9.78
N GLN A 268 -13.23 4.81 9.36
CA GLN A 268 -13.49 3.90 8.22
C GLN A 268 -14.63 2.88 8.46
N GLY A 269 -15.29 2.93 9.61
CA GLY A 269 -16.35 2.00 10.05
C GLY A 269 -15.86 0.57 10.36
N MET A 270 -14.60 0.26 10.04
CA MET A 270 -13.91 -0.99 10.34
C MET A 270 -12.43 -0.70 10.63
N THR A 271 -11.86 -1.38 11.61
CA THR A 271 -10.43 -1.35 11.91
C THR A 271 -9.65 -2.29 10.99
N TYR A 272 -8.35 -2.06 10.82
CA TYR A 272 -7.48 -2.97 10.06
C TYR A 272 -7.45 -4.39 10.64
N ASN A 273 -7.49 -4.53 11.97
CA ASN A 273 -7.54 -5.83 12.63
C ASN A 273 -8.83 -6.60 12.26
N GLU A 274 -9.98 -5.91 12.24
CA GLU A 274 -11.23 -6.53 11.79
C GLU A 274 -11.16 -6.91 10.31
N LEU A 275 -10.58 -6.07 9.45
CA LEU A 275 -10.40 -6.37 8.02
C LEU A 275 -9.57 -7.63 7.78
N SER A 276 -8.47 -7.82 8.51
CA SER A 276 -7.66 -9.03 8.42
C SER A 276 -8.44 -10.27 8.88
N VAL A 277 -9.27 -10.17 9.93
CA VAL A 277 -10.16 -11.26 10.37
C VAL A 277 -11.17 -11.61 9.28
N TYR A 278 -11.87 -10.63 8.71
CA TYR A 278 -12.82 -10.86 7.62
C TYR A 278 -12.14 -11.47 6.39
N GLY A 279 -10.94 -10.99 6.04
CA GLY A 279 -10.16 -11.51 4.92
C GLY A 279 -9.81 -12.99 5.07
N ARG A 280 -9.31 -13.38 6.24
CA ARG A 280 -8.99 -14.78 6.56
C ARG A 280 -10.25 -15.64 6.59
N MET A 281 -11.34 -15.21 7.24
CA MET A 281 -12.59 -15.97 7.25
C MET A 281 -13.17 -16.17 5.85
N ARG A 282 -13.14 -15.12 5.02
CA ARG A 282 -13.66 -15.17 3.65
C ARG A 282 -12.81 -16.08 2.75
N LYS A 283 -11.49 -15.97 2.82
CA LYS A 283 -10.57 -16.60 1.85
C LYS A 283 -9.95 -17.89 2.34
N ILE A 284 -9.56 -18.00 3.61
CA ILE A 284 -8.95 -19.20 4.19
C ILE A 284 -10.05 -20.14 4.67
N ASP A 285 -10.95 -19.66 5.54
CA ASP A 285 -12.03 -20.48 6.13
C ASP A 285 -13.21 -20.72 5.17
N LYS A 286 -13.20 -20.03 4.02
CA LYS A 286 -14.22 -20.15 2.95
C LYS A 286 -15.64 -19.79 3.41
N LEU A 287 -15.77 -18.89 4.37
CA LEU A 287 -17.05 -18.51 4.93
C LEU A 287 -17.74 -17.42 4.10
N GLY A 288 -18.99 -17.67 3.73
CA GLY A 288 -19.91 -16.64 3.25
C GLY A 288 -20.51 -15.82 4.40
N VAL A 289 -21.40 -14.87 4.10
CA VAL A 289 -21.97 -13.93 5.08
C VAL A 289 -22.53 -14.61 6.33
N TYR A 290 -23.35 -15.66 6.17
CA TYR A 290 -23.94 -16.37 7.31
C TYR A 290 -22.89 -17.12 8.14
N GLY A 291 -22.01 -17.89 7.50
CA GLY A 291 -20.97 -18.65 8.20
C GLY A 291 -19.94 -17.76 8.88
N MET A 292 -19.64 -16.59 8.30
CA MET A 292 -18.79 -15.58 8.93
C MET A 292 -19.45 -15.04 10.20
N TRP A 293 -20.75 -14.70 10.14
CA TRP A 293 -21.50 -14.28 11.32
C TRP A 293 -21.50 -15.36 12.41
N GLU A 294 -21.84 -16.62 12.09
CA GLU A 294 -21.81 -17.74 13.05
C GLU A 294 -20.44 -17.90 13.70
N LYS A 295 -19.36 -17.88 12.91
CA LYS A 295 -18.00 -17.99 13.44
C LYS A 295 -17.67 -16.83 14.37
N LEU A 296 -18.07 -15.61 14.02
CA LEU A 296 -17.80 -14.42 14.82
C LEU A 296 -18.61 -14.38 16.12
N LEU A 297 -19.75 -15.07 16.22
CA LEU A 297 -20.43 -15.25 17.51
C LEU A 297 -19.50 -15.91 18.54
N HIS A 298 -18.65 -16.85 18.12
CA HIS A 298 -17.68 -17.50 19.02
C HIS A 298 -16.43 -16.65 19.26
N VAL A 299 -16.02 -15.84 18.28
CA VAL A 299 -14.76 -15.06 18.37
C VAL A 299 -14.98 -13.73 19.10
N TRP A 300 -16.14 -13.09 18.91
CA TRP A 300 -16.46 -11.76 19.44
C TRP A 300 -17.63 -11.75 20.42
N GLY A 301 -18.30 -12.88 20.67
CA GLY A 301 -19.49 -12.97 21.53
C GLY A 301 -19.28 -12.47 22.96
N ASP A 302 -18.05 -12.56 23.46
CA ASP A 302 -17.69 -12.03 24.79
C ASP A 302 -17.72 -10.49 24.85
N THR A 303 -17.66 -9.82 23.70
CA THR A 303 -17.53 -8.35 23.60
C THR A 303 -18.69 -7.69 22.88
N LEU A 304 -19.30 -8.37 21.91
CA LEU A 304 -20.33 -7.82 21.03
C LEU A 304 -21.55 -8.73 21.05
N SER A 305 -22.74 -8.13 20.95
CA SER A 305 -23.98 -8.89 20.79
C SER A 305 -24.08 -9.50 19.38
N PRO A 306 -24.89 -10.56 19.19
CA PRO A 306 -25.16 -11.13 17.87
C PRO A 306 -25.63 -10.08 16.84
N GLN A 307 -26.42 -9.09 17.27
CA GLN A 307 -26.87 -7.97 16.45
C GLN A 307 -25.71 -7.04 16.02
N GLN A 308 -24.81 -6.68 16.94
CA GLN A 308 -23.63 -5.84 16.61
C GLN A 308 -22.67 -6.57 15.66
N ILE A 309 -22.50 -7.87 15.84
CA ILE A 309 -21.70 -8.71 14.93
C ILE A 309 -22.36 -8.74 13.54
N TYR A 310 -23.69 -8.87 13.47
CA TYR A 310 -24.42 -8.81 12.20
C TYR A 310 -24.21 -7.48 11.47
N GLU A 311 -24.34 -6.35 12.16
CA GLU A 311 -24.13 -5.02 11.58
C GLU A 311 -22.73 -4.87 10.97
N LYS A 312 -21.71 -5.37 11.66
CA LYS A 312 -20.33 -5.42 11.19
C LYS A 312 -20.15 -6.31 9.95
N VAL A 313 -20.65 -7.55 9.99
CA VAL A 313 -20.57 -8.49 8.85
C VAL A 313 -21.32 -7.97 7.64
N ARG A 314 -22.51 -7.38 7.85
CA ARG A 314 -23.31 -6.76 6.79
C ARG A 314 -22.57 -5.59 6.16
N PHE A 315 -21.99 -4.71 6.98
CA PHE A 315 -21.22 -3.58 6.49
C PHE A 315 -19.98 -4.02 5.69
N PHE A 316 -19.22 -5.00 6.19
CA PHE A 316 -18.10 -5.59 5.44
C PHE A 316 -18.56 -6.17 4.10
N SER A 317 -19.57 -7.05 4.12
CA SER A 317 -20.03 -7.78 2.93
C SER A 317 -20.57 -6.83 1.87
N TRP A 318 -21.31 -5.79 2.29
CA TRP A 318 -21.80 -4.75 1.39
C TRP A 318 -20.63 -3.97 0.74
N ASN A 319 -19.67 -3.47 1.53
CA ASN A 319 -18.52 -2.74 0.99
C ASN A 319 -17.69 -3.60 0.02
N TYR A 320 -17.44 -4.87 0.39
CA TYR A 320 -16.73 -5.82 -0.45
C TYR A 320 -17.44 -6.00 -1.80
N ALA A 321 -18.76 -6.23 -1.81
CA ALA A 321 -19.52 -6.46 -3.03
C ALA A 321 -19.56 -5.23 -3.94
N ILE A 322 -19.90 -4.04 -3.42
CA ILE A 322 -20.02 -2.84 -4.26
C ILE A 322 -18.67 -2.42 -4.84
N ASN A 323 -17.56 -2.73 -4.16
CA ASN A 323 -16.22 -2.34 -4.60
C ASN A 323 -15.45 -3.46 -5.31
N ARG A 324 -15.99 -4.68 -5.44
CA ARG A 324 -15.23 -5.78 -6.06
C ARG A 324 -14.80 -5.48 -7.49
N HIS A 325 -15.61 -4.71 -8.23
CA HIS A 325 -15.27 -4.24 -9.58
C HIS A 325 -13.96 -3.44 -9.66
N LYS A 326 -13.40 -2.97 -8.55
CA LYS A 326 -12.08 -2.32 -8.54
C LYS A 326 -10.94 -3.34 -8.59
N MET A 327 -11.17 -4.57 -8.11
CA MET A 327 -10.18 -5.66 -8.11
C MET A 327 -9.90 -6.24 -9.49
N THR A 328 -10.82 -6.09 -10.43
CA THR A 328 -10.63 -6.55 -11.81
C THR A 328 -9.57 -5.73 -12.56
N THR A 329 -9.22 -4.55 -12.05
CA THR A 329 -8.21 -3.65 -12.61
C THR A 329 -7.22 -3.21 -11.54
N VAL A 330 -7.01 -4.04 -10.51
CA VAL A 330 -6.02 -3.76 -9.47
C VAL A 330 -4.61 -3.98 -10.03
N THR A 331 -3.66 -3.18 -9.56
CA THR A 331 -2.25 -3.33 -9.90
C THR A 331 -1.75 -4.73 -9.51
N PRO A 332 -1.03 -5.45 -10.40
CA PRO A 332 -0.40 -6.71 -10.06
C PRO A 332 0.49 -6.57 -8.83
N ALA A 333 0.22 -7.39 -7.81
CA ALA A 333 0.89 -7.29 -6.52
C ALA A 333 1.76 -8.51 -6.22
N TYR A 334 2.81 -8.29 -5.43
CA TYR A 334 3.57 -9.39 -4.83
C TYR A 334 2.66 -10.23 -3.93
N HIS A 335 2.72 -11.55 -4.09
CA HIS A 335 1.91 -12.48 -3.32
C HIS A 335 2.60 -12.80 -1.98
N MET A 336 1.92 -12.53 -0.85
CA MET A 336 2.47 -12.79 0.48
C MET A 336 1.41 -13.37 1.42
N GLU A 337 0.26 -12.69 1.57
CA GLU A 337 -0.82 -13.19 2.40
C GLU A 337 -1.67 -14.27 1.73
N ALA A 338 -1.98 -15.32 2.50
CA ALA A 338 -2.87 -16.42 2.06
C ALA A 338 -4.33 -15.98 1.89
N TYR A 339 -4.66 -14.73 2.23
CA TYR A 339 -5.97 -14.13 2.04
C TYR A 339 -6.01 -13.01 0.99
N GLY A 340 -4.99 -12.95 0.11
CA GLY A 340 -4.92 -11.99 -1.00
C GLY A 340 -6.19 -11.94 -1.87
N VAL A 341 -6.42 -10.79 -2.50
CA VAL A 341 -7.65 -10.47 -3.24
C VAL A 341 -7.47 -10.32 -4.76
N ASP A 342 -6.27 -10.64 -5.27
CA ASP A 342 -5.96 -10.64 -6.70
C ASP A 342 -6.96 -11.49 -7.49
N ASP A 343 -7.70 -10.84 -8.39
CA ASP A 343 -8.75 -11.48 -9.19
C ASP A 343 -8.18 -12.25 -10.39
N ASN A 344 -6.94 -11.94 -10.81
CA ASN A 344 -6.33 -12.49 -12.01
C ASN A 344 -5.92 -13.96 -11.87
N ARG A 345 -5.43 -14.36 -10.69
CA ARG A 345 -4.83 -15.68 -10.48
C ARG A 345 -5.24 -16.34 -9.16
N PHE A 346 -5.37 -15.57 -8.08
CA PHE A 346 -5.47 -16.14 -6.74
C PHE A 346 -6.89 -16.23 -6.20
N ASP A 347 -7.73 -15.23 -6.43
CA ASP A 347 -9.05 -15.08 -5.84
C ASP A 347 -10.13 -14.76 -6.87
N MET A 348 -10.28 -15.64 -7.86
CA MET A 348 -11.31 -15.54 -8.89
C MET A 348 -12.72 -15.49 -8.28
N ARG A 349 -13.45 -14.39 -8.52
CA ARG A 349 -14.79 -14.17 -7.96
C ARG A 349 -15.66 -13.36 -8.94
N PRO A 350 -17.00 -13.38 -8.81
CA PRO A 350 -17.84 -12.39 -9.48
C PRO A 350 -17.45 -10.98 -9.06
N PHE A 351 -17.58 -10.01 -9.96
CA PHE A 351 -17.46 -8.58 -9.65
C PHE A 351 -18.80 -7.82 -9.76
N LEU A 352 -19.81 -8.46 -10.34
CA LEU A 352 -21.21 -8.06 -10.28
C LEU A 352 -21.94 -8.98 -9.29
N TYR A 353 -21.98 -8.58 -8.03
CA TYR A 353 -22.61 -9.36 -6.98
C TYR A 353 -24.13 -9.12 -6.91
N PRO A 354 -24.94 -10.17 -6.68
CA PRO A 354 -26.31 -9.97 -6.21
C PRO A 354 -26.32 -9.45 -4.77
N SER A 355 -27.48 -8.97 -4.31
CA SER A 355 -27.67 -8.72 -2.88
C SER A 355 -27.49 -10.02 -2.09
N PHE A 356 -26.90 -9.94 -0.90
CA PHE A 356 -26.80 -11.06 0.05
C PHE A 356 -28.06 -11.25 0.90
N GLU A 357 -29.22 -10.82 0.37
CA GLU A 357 -30.51 -10.74 1.06
C GLU A 357 -30.91 -12.05 1.76
N TRP A 358 -30.68 -13.19 1.12
CA TRP A 358 -30.99 -14.49 1.71
C TRP A 358 -30.21 -14.73 3.00
N ALA A 359 -28.92 -14.39 3.01
CA ALA A 359 -28.06 -14.54 4.19
C ALA A 359 -28.47 -13.56 5.28
N TYR A 360 -28.75 -12.30 4.92
CA TYR A 360 -29.23 -11.28 5.86
C TYR A 360 -30.52 -11.71 6.56
N LYS A 361 -31.54 -12.14 5.80
CA LYS A 361 -32.80 -12.66 6.35
C LYS A 361 -32.61 -13.90 7.21
N LYS A 362 -31.62 -14.75 6.89
CA LYS A 362 -31.31 -15.91 7.72
C LYS A 362 -30.72 -15.48 9.07
N ILE A 363 -29.77 -14.55 9.09
CA ILE A 363 -29.20 -13.98 10.31
C ILE A 363 -30.28 -13.31 11.15
N GLU A 364 -31.11 -12.46 10.55
CA GLU A 364 -32.19 -11.75 11.25
C GLU A 364 -33.19 -12.70 11.90
N ARG A 365 -33.54 -13.82 11.24
CA ARG A 365 -34.36 -14.88 11.83
C ARG A 365 -33.66 -15.54 13.01
N SER A 366 -32.37 -15.85 12.89
CA SER A 366 -31.58 -16.42 13.99
C SER A 366 -31.51 -15.48 15.20
N ILE A 367 -31.24 -14.19 14.99
CA ILE A 367 -31.25 -13.17 16.05
C ILE A 367 -32.62 -13.08 16.71
N LYS A 368 -33.70 -13.10 15.92
CA LYS A 368 -35.08 -13.10 16.46
C LYS A 368 -35.36 -14.33 17.33
N GLN A 369 -34.87 -15.50 16.93
CA GLN A 369 -35.02 -16.75 17.69
C GLN A 369 -34.22 -16.73 19.01
N MET A 370 -33.11 -16.00 19.06
CA MET A 370 -32.32 -15.79 20.29
C MET A 370 -33.02 -14.89 21.31
N GLY A 371 -34.11 -14.20 20.93
CA GLY A 371 -34.82 -13.27 21.81
C GLY A 371 -33.90 -12.20 22.39
N ALA A 372 -33.98 -11.97 23.70
CA ALA A 372 -33.14 -10.97 24.38
C ALA A 372 -31.63 -11.30 24.35
N ALA A 373 -31.22 -12.54 24.08
CA ALA A 373 -29.80 -12.87 23.90
C ALA A 373 -29.26 -12.36 22.54
N GLY A 374 -30.12 -12.10 21.56
CA GLY A 374 -29.71 -11.61 20.25
C GLY A 374 -29.15 -10.17 20.26
N THR A 375 -29.51 -9.37 21.27
CA THR A 375 -29.16 -7.95 21.37
C THR A 375 -28.27 -7.61 22.55
N ARG A 376 -28.16 -8.48 23.55
CA ARG A 376 -27.29 -8.29 24.73
C ARG A 376 -25.85 -8.69 24.43
N ALA A 377 -24.89 -7.85 24.85
CA ALA A 377 -23.47 -8.18 24.83
C ALA A 377 -23.09 -8.87 26.16
N ALA A 378 -22.20 -9.87 26.12
CA ALA A 378 -21.86 -10.68 27.30
C ALA A 378 -21.25 -9.85 28.45
N ARG A 379 -20.42 -8.84 28.16
CA ARG A 379 -19.79 -7.94 29.15
C ARG A 379 -20.74 -6.94 29.84
N ALA A 380 -22.04 -6.98 29.58
CA ALA A 380 -23.00 -6.15 30.30
C ALA A 380 -23.31 -6.69 31.72
N GLU A 381 -22.95 -7.94 32.05
CA GLU A 381 -23.27 -8.56 33.34
C GLU A 381 -22.27 -8.24 34.47
N ASP A 382 -21.02 -7.88 34.17
CA ASP A 382 -19.95 -7.66 35.19
C ASP A 382 -19.91 -6.25 35.81
N LYS A 383 -20.94 -5.41 35.61
CA LYS A 383 -20.97 -4.05 36.19
C LYS A 383 -21.94 -3.84 37.35
N ASP A 384 -22.70 -4.86 37.74
CA ASP A 384 -23.72 -4.77 38.80
C ASP A 384 -23.57 -5.84 39.92
N THR A 385 -22.35 -6.31 40.21
CA THR A 385 -22.06 -7.10 41.42
C THR A 385 -20.85 -6.62 42.18
#